data_AF-A0A453SU07-F1
#
_entry.id   AF-A0A453SU07-F1
#
_cell.length_a   1.000
_cell.length_b   1.000
_cell.length_c   1.000
_cell.angle_alpha   90.00
_cell.angle_beta   90.00
_cell.angle_gamma   90.00
#
_symmetry.space_group_name_H-M   'P 1'
#
loop_
_entity.id
_entity.type
_entity.pdbx_description
1 polymer ?
#
loop_
_entity_poly.entity_id
_entity_poly.type
_entity_poly.pdbx_seq_one_letter_code
_entity_poly.pdbx_strand_id
1 'polypeptide(L)'
;AMCKIIRGVAKPICDQYVGKYGIESIEFGNLTLGALPPTLQGIKVYEMREKELVIEPVIRWASIANVTVDVKVHSFKLSAQLLDLHVMLTPRVTLKPLVPSFPCFASLCVSLMEKPHVDFGLKL
;
A
#
# COMPACT_ATOMS: atom_id res chain seq x y z
N ALA A 1 -4.83 -11.55 -2.84
CA ALA A 1 -3.44 -11.20 -3.17
C ALA A 1 -2.87 -10.12 -2.24
N MET A 2 -3.46 -8.91 -2.20
CA MET A 2 -2.94 -7.78 -1.40
C MET A 2 -2.74 -8.08 0.10
N CYS A 3 -3.70 -8.71 0.77
CA CYS A 3 -3.56 -9.09 2.19
C CYS A 3 -2.32 -9.95 2.46
N LYS A 4 -1.97 -10.85 1.53
CA LYS A 4 -0.76 -11.69 1.62
C LYS A 4 0.51 -10.86 1.47
N ILE A 5 0.51 -9.88 0.57
CA ILE A 5 1.63 -8.95 0.39
C ILE A 5 1.80 -8.10 1.65
N ILE A 6 0.72 -7.53 2.19
CA ILE A 6 0.76 -6.73 3.42
C ILE A 6 1.37 -7.55 4.56
N ARG A 7 0.89 -8.78 4.80
CA ARG A 7 1.46 -9.67 5.82
C ARG A 7 2.94 -9.96 5.55
N GLY A 8 3.32 -10.21 4.30
CA GLY A 8 4.71 -10.49 3.93
C GLY A 8 5.66 -9.30 4.14
N VAL A 9 5.22 -8.08 3.82
CA VAL A 9 6.01 -6.84 3.99
C VAL A 9 6.05 -6.40 5.45
N ALA A 10 4.94 -6.50 6.17
CA ALA A 10 4.85 -6.05 7.55
C ALA A 10 5.54 -7.01 8.53
N LYS A 11 5.53 -8.32 8.26
CA LYS A 11 6.16 -9.32 9.13
C LYS A 11 7.61 -8.98 9.53
N PRO A 12 8.54 -8.71 8.60
CA PRO A 12 9.91 -8.36 8.99
C PRO A 12 10.02 -7.04 9.76
N ILE A 13 9.04 -6.13 9.63
CA ILE A 13 8.98 -4.89 10.42
C ILE A 13 8.55 -5.22 11.85
N CYS A 14 7.49 -6.03 12.02
CA CYS A 14 7.01 -6.49 13.31
C CYS A 14 8.07 -7.32 14.06
N ASP A 15 8.75 -8.23 13.36
CA ASP A 15 9.76 -9.11 13.94
C ASP A 15 10.94 -8.33 14.54
N GLN A 16 11.20 -7.07 14.13
CA GLN A 16 12.24 -6.20 14.73
C GLN A 16 11.95 -5.78 16.17
N TYR A 17 10.70 -5.90 16.62
CA TYR A 17 10.24 -5.53 17.95
C TYR A 17 10.00 -6.73 18.87
N VAL A 18 9.89 -7.94 18.32
CA VAL A 18 9.76 -9.17 19.11
C VAL A 18 11.01 -9.37 19.97
N GLY A 19 10.80 -9.69 21.25
CA GLY A 19 11.86 -9.80 22.27
C GLY A 19 12.31 -8.45 22.86
N LYS A 20 11.85 -7.31 22.33
CA LYS A 20 12.08 -5.99 22.91
C LYS A 20 10.87 -5.54 23.72
N TYR A 21 11.10 -4.77 24.77
CA TYR A 21 10.03 -4.17 25.59
C TYR A 21 9.02 -5.19 26.17
N GLY A 22 9.42 -6.45 26.32
CA GLY A 22 8.54 -7.54 26.78
C GLY A 22 7.53 -8.04 25.74
N ILE A 23 7.67 -7.65 24.47
CA ILE A 23 6.80 -8.12 23.38
C ILE A 23 7.19 -9.56 23.01
N GLU A 24 6.23 -10.47 23.14
CA GLU A 24 6.39 -11.88 22.79
C GLU A 24 6.00 -12.16 21.34
N SER A 25 4.93 -11.52 20.84
CA SER A 25 4.52 -11.62 19.44
C SER A 25 3.73 -10.40 18.96
N ILE A 26 3.77 -10.18 17.65
CA ILE A 26 2.95 -9.19 16.94
C ILE A 26 2.33 -9.92 15.75
N GLU A 27 1.02 -10.04 15.73
CA GLU A 27 0.30 -10.88 14.77
C GLU A 27 -0.88 -10.14 14.15
N PHE A 28 -1.13 -10.38 12.86
CA PHE A 28 -2.34 -9.86 12.21
C PHE A 28 -3.50 -10.79 12.49
N GLY A 29 -4.53 -10.28 13.15
CA GLY A 29 -5.84 -10.92 13.27
C GLY A 29 -6.63 -10.82 11.96
N ASN A 30 -7.81 -10.16 12.01
CA ASN A 30 -8.57 -9.87 10.82
C ASN A 30 -7.78 -8.92 9.90
N LEU A 31 -7.74 -9.19 8.60
CA LEU A 31 -7.10 -8.30 7.62
C LEU A 31 -7.93 -8.34 6.34
N THR A 32 -8.87 -7.42 6.26
CA THR A 32 -9.70 -7.17 5.08
C THR A 32 -9.53 -5.72 4.64
N LEU A 33 -9.59 -5.52 3.34
CA LEU A 33 -9.42 -4.21 2.69
C LEU A 33 -10.74 -3.74 2.08
N GLY A 34 -11.88 -4.25 2.55
CA GLY A 34 -13.19 -4.03 1.94
C GLY A 34 -13.36 -4.70 0.57
N ALA A 35 -14.57 -4.56 0.00
CA ALA A 35 -14.93 -5.11 -1.30
C ALA A 35 -14.84 -4.08 -2.45
N LEU A 36 -14.81 -2.79 -2.11
CA LEU A 36 -14.77 -1.71 -3.10
C LEU A 36 -13.33 -1.47 -3.55
N PRO A 37 -13.04 -1.50 -4.87
CA PRO A 37 -11.70 -1.25 -5.38
C PRO A 37 -11.35 0.24 -5.36
N PRO A 38 -10.06 0.60 -5.49
CA PRO A 38 -9.64 1.95 -5.80
C PRO A 38 -10.28 2.45 -7.10
N THR A 39 -10.56 3.75 -7.13
CA THR A 39 -11.13 4.44 -8.30
C THR A 39 -10.08 5.32 -8.96
N LEU A 40 -10.13 5.37 -10.30
CA LEU A 40 -9.33 6.27 -11.10
C LEU A 40 -10.15 7.54 -11.36
N GLN A 41 -9.68 8.67 -10.86
CA GLN A 41 -10.37 9.95 -10.91
C GLN A 41 -9.92 10.81 -12.10
N GLY A 42 -8.80 10.46 -12.71
CA GLY A 42 -8.25 11.16 -13.86
C GLY A 42 -6.88 10.60 -14.21
N ILE A 43 -6.38 10.97 -15.40
CA ILE A 43 -5.06 10.59 -15.88
C ILE A 43 -4.43 11.81 -16.53
N LYS A 44 -3.17 12.09 -16.19
CA LYS A 44 -2.31 12.96 -16.99
C LYS A 44 -1.32 12.11 -17.74
N VAL A 45 -1.12 12.39 -19.02
CA VAL A 45 -0.19 11.67 -19.87
C VAL A 45 0.78 12.68 -20.47
N TYR A 46 2.06 12.36 -20.39
CA TYR A 46 3.14 13.15 -20.96
C TYR A 46 3.93 12.28 -21.93
N GLU A 47 4.02 12.75 -23.17
CA GLU A 47 4.94 12.19 -24.15
C GLU A 47 6.22 13.01 -24.13
N MET A 48 7.34 12.37 -23.78
CA MET A 48 8.64 13.03 -23.66
C MET A 48 9.46 12.78 -24.93
N ARG A 49 10.38 13.69 -25.24
CA ARG A 49 11.22 13.63 -26.46
C ARG A 49 12.12 12.38 -26.54
N GLU A 50 12.33 11.66 -25.44
CA GLU A 50 13.30 10.56 -25.29
C GLU A 50 12.72 9.15 -25.45
N LYS A 51 11.61 8.96 -26.19
CA LYS A 51 10.88 7.68 -26.24
C LYS A 51 10.48 7.21 -24.83
N GLU A 52 9.97 8.12 -24.03
CA GLU A 52 9.43 7.80 -22.70
C GLU A 52 7.95 8.20 -22.65
N LEU A 53 7.12 7.31 -22.11
CA LEU A 53 5.73 7.61 -21.79
C LEU A 53 5.59 7.74 -20.27
N VAL A 54 5.13 8.90 -19.81
CA VAL A 54 4.86 9.14 -18.39
C VAL A 54 3.35 9.27 -18.19
N ILE A 55 2.80 8.51 -17.25
CA ILE A 55 1.39 8.45 -16.92
C ILE A 55 1.24 8.73 -15.43
N GLU A 56 0.42 9.71 -15.08
CA GLU A 56 0.11 10.07 -13.69
C GLU A 56 -1.41 9.90 -13.46
N PRO A 57 -1.86 8.70 -13.06
CA PRO A 57 -3.25 8.50 -12.66
C PRO A 57 -3.51 9.14 -11.29
N VAL A 58 -4.67 9.75 -11.11
CA VAL A 58 -5.15 10.19 -9.80
C VAL A 58 -6.02 9.08 -9.22
N ILE A 59 -5.55 8.44 -8.14
CA ILE A 59 -6.20 7.29 -7.52
C ILE A 59 -6.80 7.70 -6.17
N ARG A 60 -8.07 7.37 -5.97
CA ARG A 60 -8.76 7.51 -4.68
C ARG A 60 -9.37 6.19 -4.26
N TRP A 61 -9.23 5.84 -2.99
CA TRP A 61 -9.78 4.60 -2.45
C TRP A 61 -10.34 4.84 -1.06
N ALA A 62 -11.66 4.71 -0.92
CA ALA A 62 -12.34 4.67 0.35
C ALA A 62 -12.82 3.25 0.59
N SER A 63 -12.42 2.66 1.72
CA SER A 63 -12.63 1.26 2.02
C SER A 63 -13.11 1.08 3.46
N ILE A 64 -14.08 0.19 3.63
CA ILE A 64 -14.45 -0.40 4.92
C ILE A 64 -13.43 -1.46 5.35
N ALA A 65 -12.14 -1.09 5.34
CA ALA A 65 -11.06 -1.95 5.76
C ALA A 65 -11.22 -2.33 7.23
N ASN A 66 -10.79 -3.53 7.59
CA ASN A 66 -10.74 -3.99 8.96
C ASN A 66 -9.45 -4.78 9.14
N VAL A 67 -8.48 -4.13 9.78
CA VAL A 67 -7.15 -4.68 10.03
C VAL A 67 -6.88 -4.66 11.53
N THR A 68 -6.82 -5.82 12.15
CA THR A 68 -6.48 -6.00 13.56
C THR A 68 -5.04 -6.45 13.69
N VAL A 69 -4.28 -5.81 14.56
CA VAL A 69 -2.95 -6.22 14.99
C VAL A 69 -3.00 -6.53 16.48
N ASP A 70 -2.65 -7.77 16.81
CA ASP A 70 -2.56 -8.27 18.17
C ASP A 70 -1.10 -8.24 18.62
N VAL A 71 -0.85 -7.67 19.79
CA VAL A 71 0.46 -7.62 20.44
C VAL A 71 0.37 -8.38 21.75
N LYS A 72 1.20 -9.41 21.91
CA LYS A 72 1.32 -10.16 23.15
C LYS A 72 2.49 -9.63 23.96
N VAL A 73 2.23 -9.23 25.21
CA VAL A 73 3.23 -8.73 26.16
C VAL A 73 3.03 -9.47 27.48
N HIS A 74 3.94 -10.39 27.82
CA HIS A 74 3.77 -11.29 28.97
C HIS A 74 2.39 -12.00 28.92
N SER A 75 1.63 -11.93 30.01
CA SER A 75 0.27 -12.50 30.12
C SER A 75 -0.82 -11.62 29.49
N PHE A 76 -0.48 -10.43 28.96
CA PHE A 76 -1.44 -9.50 28.36
C PHE A 76 -1.46 -9.62 26.83
N LYS A 77 -2.67 -9.51 26.27
CA LYS A 77 -2.89 -9.36 24.83
C LYS A 77 -3.53 -7.99 24.58
N LEU A 78 -2.85 -7.15 23.83
CA LEU A 78 -3.33 -5.85 23.37
C LEU A 78 -3.72 -5.98 21.90
N SER A 79 -4.75 -5.26 21.47
CA SER A 79 -5.23 -5.33 20.08
C SER A 79 -5.50 -3.92 19.58
N ALA A 80 -4.88 -3.55 18.47
CA ALA A 80 -5.18 -2.31 17.77
C ALA A 80 -5.90 -2.64 16.45
N GLN A 81 -6.90 -1.86 16.10
CA GLN A 81 -7.73 -2.06 14.93
C GLN A 81 -7.75 -0.80 14.07
N LEU A 82 -7.37 -0.96 12.80
CA LEU A 82 -7.52 0.05 11.76
C LEU A 82 -8.82 -0.20 10.99
N LEU A 83 -9.61 0.85 10.86
CA LEU A 83 -10.92 0.89 10.21
C LEU A 83 -10.98 2.02 9.18
N ASP A 84 -11.95 1.96 8.28
CA ASP A 84 -12.34 3.07 7.39
C ASP A 84 -11.14 3.74 6.70
N LEU A 85 -10.42 2.95 5.90
CA LEU A 85 -9.23 3.38 5.19
C LEU A 85 -9.59 4.29 4.01
N HIS A 86 -9.03 5.50 3.99
CA HIS A 86 -9.08 6.41 2.87
C HIS A 86 -7.68 6.73 2.36
N VAL A 87 -7.43 6.45 1.08
CA VAL A 87 -6.16 6.70 0.42
C VAL A 87 -6.37 7.60 -0.80
N MET A 88 -5.55 8.63 -0.94
CA MET A 88 -5.42 9.41 -2.17
C MET A 88 -3.95 9.45 -2.57
N LEU A 89 -3.67 9.06 -3.82
CA LEU A 89 -2.32 9.12 -4.36
C LEU A 89 -2.33 9.43 -5.85
N THR A 90 -1.24 10.04 -6.32
CA THR A 90 -0.97 10.29 -7.73
C THR A 90 0.39 9.68 -8.06
N PRO A 91 0.47 8.37 -8.32
CA PRO A 91 1.74 7.75 -8.69
C PRO A 91 2.15 8.23 -10.08
N ARG A 92 3.46 8.26 -10.34
CA ARG A 92 4.03 8.44 -11.66
C ARG A 92 4.46 7.09 -12.19
N VAL A 93 3.91 6.70 -13.33
CA VAL A 93 4.24 5.49 -14.07
C VAL A 93 5.03 5.89 -15.30
N THR A 94 6.26 5.39 -15.44
CA THR A 94 7.13 5.69 -16.58
C THR A 94 7.46 4.41 -17.34
N LEU A 95 7.14 4.39 -18.64
CA LEU A 95 7.54 3.34 -19.58
C LEU A 95 8.74 3.81 -20.38
N LYS A 96 9.87 3.12 -20.26
CA LYS A 96 11.10 3.52 -20.95
C LYS A 96 12.18 2.44 -21.13
N PRO A 97 13.01 2.55 -22.18
CA PRO A 97 12.67 3.21 -23.44
C PRO A 97 11.45 2.53 -24.09
N LEU A 98 10.67 3.28 -24.85
CA LEU A 98 9.68 2.72 -25.77
C LEU A 98 10.41 2.03 -26.93
N VAL A 99 9.95 0.83 -27.27
CA VAL A 99 10.53 -0.04 -28.30
C VAL A 99 9.43 -0.48 -29.27
N PRO A 100 9.75 -0.82 -30.54
CA PRO A 100 8.74 -1.18 -31.52
C PRO A 100 8.17 -2.60 -31.37
N SER A 101 8.78 -3.44 -30.54
CA SER A 101 8.33 -4.82 -30.26
C SER A 101 7.45 -4.87 -29.02
N PHE A 102 6.33 -5.59 -29.07
CA PHE A 102 5.48 -5.84 -27.90
C PHE A 102 6.30 -6.39 -26.71
N PRO A 103 6.14 -5.87 -25.47
CA PRO A 103 5.06 -4.99 -24.98
C PRO A 103 5.26 -3.48 -25.21
N CYS A 104 6.14 -3.10 -26.13
CA CYS A 104 6.41 -1.73 -26.58
C CYS A 104 7.20 -0.84 -25.60
N PHE A 105 7.74 -1.42 -24.52
CA PHE A 105 8.67 -0.76 -23.60
C PHE A 105 9.66 -1.77 -23.02
N ALA A 106 10.84 -1.32 -22.61
CA ALA A 106 11.86 -2.18 -21.98
C ALA A 106 11.83 -2.17 -20.44
N SER A 107 11.32 -1.11 -19.81
CA SER A 107 11.18 -1.01 -18.36
C SER A 107 9.93 -0.24 -17.93
N LEU A 108 9.39 -0.64 -16.78
CA LEU A 108 8.28 -0.01 -16.08
C LEU A 108 8.81 0.50 -14.73
N CYS A 109 8.74 1.81 -14.51
CA CYS A 109 9.04 2.42 -13.23
C CYS A 109 7.75 3.00 -12.63
N VAL A 110 7.53 2.77 -11.34
CA VAL A 110 6.41 3.35 -10.59
C VAL A 110 6.97 4.09 -9.38
N SER A 111 6.66 5.36 -9.25
CA SER A 111 7.08 6.20 -8.11
C SER A 111 5.91 7.01 -7.56
N LEU A 112 6.07 7.49 -6.33
CA LEU A 112 5.19 8.50 -5.74
C LEU A 112 5.96 9.82 -5.74
N MET A 113 5.42 10.84 -6.39
CA MET A 113 6.04 12.16 -6.45
C MET A 113 5.81 12.96 -5.16
N GLU A 114 4.74 12.64 -4.45
CA GLU A 114 4.33 13.26 -3.19
C GLU A 114 3.93 12.17 -2.20
N LYS A 115 3.97 12.50 -0.90
CA LYS A 115 3.48 11.59 0.13
C LYS A 115 1.98 11.34 -0.10
N PRO A 116 1.52 10.08 -0.15
CA PRO A 116 0.11 9.80 -0.30
C PRO A 116 -0.66 10.31 0.90
N HIS A 117 -1.87 10.81 0.67
CA HIS A 117 -2.80 11.10 1.76
C HIS A 117 -3.41 9.78 2.21
N VAL A 118 -3.25 9.46 3.49
CA VAL A 118 -3.77 8.24 4.10
C VAL A 118 -4.45 8.65 5.40
N ASP A 119 -5.74 8.37 5.48
CA ASP A 119 -6.59 8.62 6.65
C ASP A 119 -7.29 7.31 7.03
N PHE A 120 -7.48 7.09 8.32
CA PHE A 120 -8.09 5.87 8.84
C PHE A 120 -8.58 6.05 10.27
N GLY A 121 -9.63 5.31 10.63
CA GLY A 121 -10.03 5.14 12.02
C GLY A 121 -9.07 4.21 12.76
N LEU A 122 -8.70 4.59 13.98
CA LEU A 122 -7.93 3.73 14.90
C LEU A 122 -8.75 3.45 16.15
N LYS A 123 -8.89 2.17 16.49
CA LYS A 123 -9.50 1.68 17.72
C LYS A 123 -8.47 0.88 18.51
N LEU A 124 -8.35 1.15 19.80
CA LEU A 124 -7.45 0.48 20.75
C LEU A 124 -8.25 -0.37 21.74
#